data_AF-A0AAW5V663-F1
#
_entry.id   AF-A0AAW5V663-F1
#
_cell.length_a   1.000
_cell.length_b   1.000
_cell.length_c   1.000
_cell.angle_alpha   90.00
_cell.angle_beta   90.00
_cell.angle_gamma   90.00
#
_symmetry.space_group_name_H-M   'P 1'
#
loop_
_entity.id
_entity.type
_entity.pdbx_description
1 polymer ?
#
loop_
_entity_poly.entity_id
_entity_poly.type
_entity_poly.pdbx_seq_one_letter_code
_entity_poly.pdbx_strand_id
1 'polypeptide(L)'
;MKLNLKLSFPFVKTFLVSIISFVILLKLPPVLFDAKMEAKVFNFGIYQLILNPWTENTQWDQFLTPWILWVSGLISKPEDLVFILNWFTILSGVIFVGFIAHRLDWLLAISLCFILSSSPLYLIFQTWIGFSDPITFLLITLYLILLYSEFLPKLKILYLSFVLFLGMTNHLFQMLALVFLVNVFYLVYHKDKTKILLGAYVFAFVMYVLFLFYILQCTPIGWNQTRVSVFSKMWGNEFIRMNQSEFLLGTVGLFHGLWPFVVYIMYRMPISILGFVFCYLLSMMTYDTGRVFAILSTPILLLFSIQNWQTANFFEKRISILFSIGSIIICKLYPLFYKWDGKIIYLQ
;
A
#
# COMPACT_ATOMS: atom_id res chain seq x y z
N MET A 1 5.64 21.39 37.13
CA MET A 1 4.40 21.03 36.41
C MET A 1 4.33 19.50 36.33
N LYS A 2 3.59 18.84 37.25
CA LYS A 2 3.44 17.37 37.20
C LYS A 2 2.41 17.03 36.12
N LEU A 3 2.85 16.43 35.01
CA LEU A 3 1.96 15.86 34.01
C LEU A 3 1.22 14.66 34.62
N ASN A 4 0.05 14.91 35.21
CA ASN A 4 -0.89 13.84 35.54
C ASN A 4 -1.60 13.41 34.25
N LEU A 5 -0.93 12.58 33.45
CA LEU A 5 -1.55 11.81 32.39
C LEU A 5 -2.48 10.78 33.03
N LYS A 6 -3.73 11.18 33.31
CA LYS A 6 -4.82 10.21 33.50
C LYS A 6 -5.06 9.56 32.13
N LEU A 7 -4.31 8.49 31.85
CA LEU A 7 -4.50 7.67 30.67
C LEU A 7 -5.91 7.09 30.74
N SER A 8 -6.79 7.53 29.84
CA SER A 8 -8.12 6.94 29.73
C SER A 8 -7.96 5.47 29.30
N PHE A 9 -8.84 4.59 29.77
CA PHE A 9 -8.81 3.17 29.43
C PHE A 9 -8.74 2.88 27.91
N PRO A 10 -9.38 3.67 27.02
CA PRO A 10 -9.20 3.54 25.57
C PRO A 10 -7.78 3.84 25.08
N PHE A 11 -7.08 4.79 25.72
CA PHE A 11 -5.72 5.15 25.35
C PHE A 11 -4.72 4.04 25.69
N VAL A 12 -4.88 3.40 26.86
CA VAL A 12 -4.05 2.24 27.26
C VAL A 12 -4.21 1.08 26.28
N LYS A 13 -5.45 0.78 25.88
CA LYS A 13 -5.72 -0.26 24.85
C LYS A 13 -5.07 0.08 23.52
N THR A 14 -5.21 1.32 23.06
CA THR A 14 -4.58 1.79 21.82
C THR A 14 -3.07 1.59 21.87
N PHE A 15 -2.44 2.03 22.96
CA PHE A 15 -1.00 1.91 23.16
C PHE A 15 -0.52 0.46 23.17
N LEU A 16 -1.22 -0.42 23.89
CA LEU A 16 -0.91 -1.85 23.92
C LEU A 16 -1.05 -2.49 22.54
N VAL A 17 -2.14 -2.21 21.82
CA VAL A 17 -2.33 -2.70 20.45
C VAL A 17 -1.21 -2.21 19.53
N SER A 18 -0.84 -0.93 19.58
CA SER A 18 0.26 -0.40 18.77
C SER A 18 1.59 -1.10 19.05
N ILE A 19 1.93 -1.37 20.33
CA ILE A 19 3.14 -2.12 20.69
C ILE A 19 3.08 -3.55 20.16
N ILE A 20 1.96 -4.25 20.37
CA ILE A 20 1.79 -5.62 19.89
C ILE A 20 1.90 -5.66 18.36
N SER A 21 1.25 -4.74 17.67
CA SER A 21 1.30 -4.64 16.22
C SER A 21 2.69 -4.31 15.70
N PHE A 22 3.45 -3.48 16.41
CA PHE A 22 4.85 -3.23 16.07
C PHE A 22 5.68 -4.51 16.13
N VAL A 23 5.53 -5.30 17.19
CA VAL A 23 6.23 -6.59 17.33
C VAL A 23 5.81 -7.58 16.25
N ILE A 24 4.50 -7.70 15.96
CA ILE A 24 3.98 -8.58 14.91
C ILE A 24 4.55 -8.17 13.55
N LEU A 25 4.42 -6.90 13.15
CA LEU A 25 4.85 -6.43 11.83
C LEU A 25 6.36 -6.43 11.64
N LEU A 26 7.14 -6.34 12.74
CA LEU A 26 8.59 -6.45 12.70
C LEU A 26 9.05 -7.91 12.56
N LYS A 27 8.45 -8.85 13.30
CA LYS A 27 8.97 -10.23 13.42
C LYS A 27 8.26 -11.26 12.55
N LEU A 28 6.96 -11.10 12.33
CA LEU A 28 6.17 -12.14 11.67
C LEU A 28 6.39 -12.18 10.15
N PRO A 29 6.34 -11.06 9.39
CA PRO A 29 6.55 -11.12 7.95
C PRO A 29 7.89 -11.79 7.55
N PRO A 30 9.05 -11.50 8.18
CA PRO A 30 10.31 -12.17 7.83
C PRO A 30 10.28 -13.69 8.04
N VAL A 31 9.50 -14.17 9.00
CA VAL A 31 9.33 -15.61 9.26
C VAL A 31 8.36 -16.24 8.27
N LEU A 32 7.40 -15.48 7.76
CA LEU A 32 6.42 -15.96 6.79
C LEU A 32 6.96 -15.97 5.36
N PHE A 33 7.76 -14.98 4.99
CA PHE A 33 8.20 -14.76 3.61
C PHE A 33 9.72 -14.82 3.48
N ASP A 34 10.34 -15.74 4.22
CA ASP A 34 11.77 -16.01 4.09
C ASP A 34 12.05 -16.50 2.67
N ALA A 35 12.90 -15.74 1.98
CA ALA A 35 13.19 -15.93 0.57
C ALA A 35 14.70 -15.95 0.35
N LYS A 36 15.15 -16.92 -0.43
CA LYS A 36 16.54 -17.01 -0.88
C LYS A 36 16.97 -15.74 -1.63
N MET A 37 18.25 -15.37 -1.54
CA MET A 37 18.74 -14.14 -2.14
C MET A 37 18.53 -14.09 -3.66
N GLU A 38 18.59 -15.24 -4.34
CA GLU A 38 18.38 -15.38 -5.78
C GLU A 38 16.93 -15.09 -6.20
N ALA A 39 15.98 -15.17 -5.26
CA ALA A 39 14.58 -14.86 -5.49
C ALA A 39 14.24 -13.39 -5.21
N LYS A 40 15.22 -12.56 -4.80
CA LYS A 40 15.02 -11.13 -4.53
C LYS A 40 15.26 -10.28 -5.78
N VAL A 41 14.36 -9.32 -6.01
CA VAL A 41 14.49 -8.32 -7.08
C VAL A 41 15.14 -7.07 -6.51
N PHE A 42 16.30 -6.70 -7.06
CA PHE A 42 17.02 -5.50 -6.66
C PHE A 42 16.87 -4.40 -7.71
N ASN A 43 16.32 -3.26 -7.31
CA ASN A 43 16.29 -2.06 -8.14
C ASN A 43 17.36 -1.07 -7.67
N PHE A 44 18.56 -1.20 -8.25
CA PHE A 44 19.67 -0.28 -7.99
C PHE A 44 19.49 1.11 -8.64
N GLY A 45 18.52 1.28 -9.55
CA GLY A 45 18.23 2.56 -10.19
C GLY A 45 17.78 3.62 -9.20
N ILE A 46 16.98 3.25 -8.19
CA ILE A 46 16.58 4.18 -7.13
C ILE A 46 17.77 4.61 -6.26
N TYR A 47 18.73 3.73 -6.01
CA TYR A 47 19.93 4.10 -5.24
C TYR A 47 20.73 5.20 -5.96
N GLN A 48 20.86 5.12 -7.28
CA GLN A 48 21.53 6.18 -8.06
C GLN A 48 20.77 7.52 -8.00
N LEU A 49 19.43 7.49 -8.06
CA LEU A 49 18.60 8.69 -7.95
C LEU A 49 18.64 9.34 -6.56
N ILE A 50 18.91 8.55 -5.52
CA ILE A 50 19.06 9.06 -4.15
C ILE A 50 20.37 9.83 -3.98
N LEU A 51 21.42 9.54 -4.75
CA LEU A 51 22.68 10.27 -4.66
C LEU A 51 22.54 11.71 -5.19
N ASN A 52 21.71 11.89 -6.22
CA ASN A 52 21.28 13.20 -6.68
C ASN A 52 19.92 13.10 -7.41
N PRO A 53 18.82 13.59 -6.80
CA PRO A 53 17.49 13.53 -7.41
C PRO A 53 17.26 14.62 -8.46
N TRP A 54 18.21 15.56 -8.64
CA TRP A 54 18.10 16.69 -9.57
C TRP A 54 18.90 16.44 -10.85
N THR A 55 18.51 15.42 -11.60
CA THR A 55 19.17 15.06 -12.87
C THR A 55 18.16 14.98 -13.99
N GLU A 56 18.65 15.07 -15.24
CA GLU A 56 17.84 14.79 -16.43
C GLU A 56 17.25 13.37 -16.40
N ASN A 57 17.88 12.46 -15.63
CA ASN A 57 17.52 11.06 -15.47
C ASN A 57 16.46 10.77 -14.39
N THR A 58 15.96 11.80 -13.71
CA THR A 58 14.94 11.63 -12.68
C THR A 58 13.56 11.50 -13.32
N GLN A 59 12.86 10.42 -12.96
CA GLN A 59 11.47 10.23 -13.36
C GLN A 59 10.58 11.26 -12.65
N TRP A 60 9.96 12.17 -13.40
CA TRP A 60 9.13 13.25 -12.83
C TRP A 60 7.89 12.73 -12.08
N ASP A 61 7.44 11.51 -12.39
CA ASP A 61 6.33 10.82 -11.74
C ASP A 61 6.74 10.04 -10.47
N GLN A 62 8.05 10.05 -10.11
CA GLN A 62 8.63 9.33 -8.96
C GLN A 62 9.64 10.16 -8.15
N PHE A 63 9.35 11.45 -7.95
CA PHE A 63 10.31 12.40 -7.38
C PHE A 63 10.47 12.30 -5.86
N LEU A 64 9.38 12.11 -5.11
CA LEU A 64 9.38 12.36 -3.66
C LEU A 64 10.30 11.43 -2.87
N THR A 65 10.27 10.11 -3.12
CA THR A 65 11.11 9.16 -2.37
C THR A 65 12.60 9.42 -2.55
N PRO A 66 13.15 9.50 -3.79
CA PRO A 66 14.55 9.86 -3.98
C PRO A 66 14.91 11.18 -3.30
N TRP A 67 14.05 12.19 -3.42
CA TRP A 67 14.29 13.50 -2.83
C TRP A 67 14.33 13.50 -1.30
N ILE A 68 13.32 12.90 -0.63
CA ILE A 68 13.29 12.81 0.85
C ILE A 68 14.54 12.09 1.35
N LEU A 69 14.91 10.99 0.70
CA LEU A 69 16.05 10.18 1.10
C LEU A 69 17.38 10.89 0.88
N TRP A 70 17.54 11.62 -0.22
CA TRP A 70 18.69 12.47 -0.48
C TRP A 70 18.83 13.58 0.57
N VAL A 71 17.76 14.37 0.81
CA VAL A 71 17.76 15.47 1.79
C VAL A 71 18.02 14.98 3.20
N SER A 72 17.59 13.76 3.54
CA SER A 72 17.81 13.20 4.87
C SER A 72 19.29 13.01 5.23
N GLY A 73 20.15 12.82 4.23
CA GLY A 73 21.56 12.47 4.44
C GLY A 73 21.79 11.14 5.18
N LEU A 74 20.75 10.31 5.34
CA LEU A 74 20.80 9.07 6.13
C LEU A 74 21.30 7.85 5.34
N ILE A 75 21.52 7.99 4.03
CA ILE A 75 21.91 6.87 3.16
C ILE A 75 23.39 7.01 2.82
N SER A 76 24.19 6.10 3.35
CA SER A 76 25.61 5.96 3.03
C SER A 76 25.89 4.76 2.13
N LYS A 77 25.06 3.71 2.24
CA LYS A 77 25.18 2.45 1.51
C LYS A 77 23.80 1.88 1.15
N PRO A 78 23.67 0.98 0.16
CA PRO A 78 22.38 0.42 -0.26
C PRO A 78 21.59 -0.26 0.88
N GLU A 79 22.26 -0.81 1.89
CA GLU A 79 21.61 -1.45 3.03
C GLU A 79 20.80 -0.45 3.87
N ASP A 80 21.25 0.80 3.95
CA ASP A 80 20.55 1.86 4.69
C ASP A 80 19.20 2.18 4.04
N LEU A 81 19.15 2.17 2.70
CA LEU A 81 17.91 2.32 1.94
C LEU A 81 16.90 1.22 2.30
N VAL A 82 17.34 -0.04 2.30
CA VAL A 82 16.47 -1.19 2.62
C VAL A 82 15.94 -1.06 4.03
N PHE A 83 16.81 -0.71 4.98
CA PHE A 83 16.45 -0.53 6.37
C PHE A 83 15.40 0.58 6.55
N ILE A 84 15.64 1.77 6.01
CA ILE A 84 14.73 2.93 6.12
C ILE A 84 13.37 2.61 5.50
N LEU A 85 13.35 2.03 4.31
CA LEU A 85 12.10 1.67 3.62
C LEU A 85 11.31 0.60 4.40
N ASN A 86 11.98 -0.38 4.99
CA ASN A 86 11.32 -1.38 5.84
C ASN A 86 10.72 -0.74 7.11
N TRP A 87 11.40 0.26 7.70
CA TRP A 87 10.83 1.03 8.80
C TRP A 87 9.57 1.79 8.40
N PHE A 88 9.56 2.44 7.24
CA PHE A 88 8.34 3.09 6.73
C PHE A 88 7.19 2.10 6.57
N THR A 89 7.45 0.91 6.04
CA THR A 89 6.46 -0.17 5.95
C THR A 89 5.88 -0.52 7.33
N ILE A 90 6.74 -0.81 8.32
CA ILE A 90 6.29 -1.18 9.67
C ILE A 90 5.50 -0.05 10.31
N LEU A 91 6.02 1.18 10.26
CA LEU A 91 5.37 2.35 10.83
C LEU A 91 4.01 2.62 10.19
N SER A 92 3.87 2.43 8.88
CA SER A 92 2.60 2.55 8.18
C SER A 92 1.54 1.62 8.78
N GLY A 93 1.87 0.33 8.90
CA GLY A 93 0.97 -0.65 9.50
C GLY A 93 0.63 -0.34 10.96
N VAL A 94 1.62 0.06 11.78
CA VAL A 94 1.41 0.39 13.19
C VAL A 94 0.53 1.63 13.37
N ILE A 95 0.78 2.70 12.61
CA ILE A 95 -0.02 3.93 12.66
C ILE A 95 -1.46 3.62 12.26
N PHE A 96 -1.67 2.82 11.21
CA PHE A 96 -2.99 2.39 10.78
C PHE A 96 -3.73 1.61 11.86
N VAL A 97 -3.10 0.55 12.36
CA VAL A 97 -3.71 -0.35 13.33
C VAL A 97 -3.97 0.39 14.64
N GLY A 98 -3.05 1.23 15.10
CA GLY A 98 -3.23 2.10 16.25
C GLY A 98 -4.42 3.04 16.08
N PHE A 99 -4.57 3.68 14.92
CA PHE A 99 -5.73 4.51 14.62
C PHE A 99 -7.05 3.71 14.68
N ILE A 100 -7.09 2.52 14.09
CA ILE A 100 -8.29 1.67 14.11
C ILE A 100 -8.62 1.21 15.53
N ALA A 101 -7.62 0.85 16.34
CA ALA A 101 -7.81 0.47 17.74
C ALA A 101 -8.38 1.61 18.57
N HIS A 102 -7.93 2.83 18.27
CA HIS A 102 -8.38 4.04 18.95
C HIS A 102 -9.79 4.45 18.56
N ARG A 103 -10.07 4.47 17.24
CA ARG A 103 -11.28 5.09 16.69
C ARG A 103 -12.45 4.12 16.54
N LEU A 104 -12.17 2.84 16.26
CA LEU A 104 -13.18 1.85 15.91
C LEU A 104 -13.25 0.71 16.92
N ASP A 105 -12.29 -0.22 16.87
CA ASP A 105 -12.30 -1.41 17.71
C ASP A 105 -10.91 -2.06 17.75
N TRP A 106 -10.49 -2.49 18.93
CA TRP A 106 -9.16 -3.07 19.15
C TRP A 106 -9.03 -4.51 18.61
N LEU A 107 -10.11 -5.29 18.55
CA LEU A 107 -10.12 -6.62 17.94
C LEU A 107 -10.02 -6.49 16.42
N LEU A 108 -10.76 -5.55 15.82
CA LEU A 108 -10.59 -5.23 14.39
C LEU A 108 -9.14 -4.86 14.11
N ALA A 109 -8.56 -3.99 14.93
CA ALA A 109 -7.17 -3.55 14.78
C ALA A 109 -6.18 -4.74 14.78
N ILE A 110 -6.30 -5.65 15.74
CA ILE A 110 -5.48 -6.87 15.79
C ILE A 110 -5.72 -7.74 14.54
N SER A 111 -6.98 -7.91 14.13
CA SER A 111 -7.35 -8.65 12.90
C SER A 111 -6.64 -8.07 11.67
N LEU A 112 -6.69 -6.74 11.50
CA LEU A 112 -6.04 -6.03 10.40
C LEU A 112 -4.51 -6.12 10.47
N CYS A 113 -3.94 -6.16 11.67
CA CYS A 113 -2.51 -6.38 11.85
C CYS A 113 -2.08 -7.75 11.30
N PHE A 114 -2.85 -8.80 11.60
CA PHE A 114 -2.59 -10.13 11.02
C PHE A 114 -2.75 -10.13 9.50
N ILE A 115 -3.84 -9.55 8.97
CA ILE A 115 -4.05 -9.42 7.52
C ILE A 115 -2.88 -8.71 6.85
N LEU A 116 -2.40 -7.60 7.42
CA LEU A 116 -1.24 -6.86 6.90
C LEU A 116 0.02 -7.73 6.93
N SER A 117 0.33 -8.34 8.07
CA SER A 117 1.54 -9.15 8.23
C SER A 117 1.62 -10.38 7.32
N SER A 118 0.47 -10.93 6.91
CA SER A 118 0.37 -12.06 5.98
C SER A 118 0.01 -11.64 4.55
N SER A 119 -0.06 -10.33 4.28
CA SER A 119 -0.43 -9.83 2.95
C SER A 119 0.69 -10.04 1.92
N PRO A 120 0.32 -10.22 0.64
CA PRO A 120 1.28 -10.20 -0.47
C PRO A 120 2.09 -8.91 -0.50
N LEU A 121 1.60 -7.81 0.07
CA LEU A 121 2.32 -6.55 0.12
C LEU A 121 3.60 -6.65 0.96
N TYR A 122 3.51 -7.27 2.14
CA TYR A 122 4.68 -7.45 3.00
C TYR A 122 5.66 -8.47 2.41
N LEU A 123 5.16 -9.52 1.74
CA LEU A 123 6.00 -10.44 0.94
C LEU A 123 6.78 -9.68 -0.13
N ILE A 124 6.09 -8.81 -0.88
CA ILE A 124 6.69 -7.98 -1.92
C ILE A 124 7.73 -7.03 -1.33
N PHE A 125 7.46 -6.35 -0.21
CA PHE A 125 8.43 -5.45 0.41
C PHE A 125 9.68 -6.14 0.97
N GLN A 126 9.62 -7.44 1.24
CA GLN A 126 10.79 -8.23 1.64
C GLN A 126 11.58 -8.79 0.47
N THR A 127 10.94 -8.96 -0.67
CA THR A 127 11.54 -9.59 -1.86
C THR A 127 11.93 -8.57 -2.92
N TRP A 128 11.32 -7.38 -2.93
CA TRP A 128 11.56 -6.30 -3.89
C TRP A 128 12.22 -5.12 -3.20
N ILE A 129 13.52 -5.01 -3.38
CA ILE A 129 14.37 -4.05 -2.68
C ILE A 129 14.59 -2.82 -3.58
N GLY A 130 14.43 -1.63 -3.01
CA GLY A 130 14.74 -0.37 -3.67
C GLY A 130 13.60 0.19 -4.53
N PHE A 131 12.35 0.12 -4.07
CA PHE A 131 11.19 0.77 -4.69
C PHE A 131 10.58 1.82 -3.76
N SER A 132 9.88 2.81 -4.31
CA SER A 132 9.19 3.85 -3.52
C SER A 132 7.89 3.36 -2.86
N ASP A 133 7.52 2.11 -3.10
CA ASP A 133 6.23 1.54 -2.70
C ASP A 133 5.98 1.58 -1.18
N PRO A 134 6.98 1.43 -0.29
CA PRO A 134 6.79 1.64 1.16
C PRO A 134 6.30 3.04 1.52
N ILE A 135 6.78 4.08 0.84
CA ILE A 135 6.30 5.46 1.04
C ILE A 135 4.90 5.62 0.41
N THR A 136 4.65 4.98 -0.74
CA THR A 136 3.30 4.94 -1.32
C THR A 136 2.30 4.28 -0.36
N PHE A 137 2.71 3.19 0.30
CA PHE A 137 1.90 2.48 1.28
C PHE A 137 1.64 3.34 2.54
N LEU A 138 2.64 4.09 3.01
CA LEU A 138 2.45 5.08 4.07
C LEU A 138 1.40 6.12 3.68
N LEU A 139 1.52 6.70 2.48
CA LEU A 139 0.63 7.78 2.02
C LEU A 139 -0.80 7.30 1.83
N ILE A 140 -1.02 6.11 1.23
CA ILE A 140 -2.39 5.56 1.13
C ILE A 140 -2.94 5.14 2.49
N THR A 141 -2.10 4.73 3.42
CA THR A 141 -2.50 4.45 4.80
C THR A 141 -2.96 5.71 5.52
N LEU A 142 -2.18 6.80 5.43
CA LEU A 142 -2.58 8.11 5.96
C LEU A 142 -3.86 8.61 5.29
N TYR A 143 -4.02 8.38 3.98
CA TYR A 143 -5.24 8.71 3.25
C TYR A 143 -6.45 7.96 3.83
N LEU A 144 -6.36 6.64 4.04
CA LEU A 144 -7.42 5.85 4.68
C LEU A 144 -7.73 6.37 6.09
N ILE A 145 -6.72 6.68 6.90
CA ILE A 145 -6.92 7.27 8.24
C ILE A 145 -7.73 8.57 8.13
N LEU A 146 -7.37 9.46 7.20
CA LEU A 146 -8.07 10.72 6.98
C LEU A 146 -9.52 10.51 6.51
N LEU A 147 -9.80 9.49 5.69
CA LEU A 147 -11.17 9.13 5.30
C LEU A 147 -12.04 8.79 6.52
N TYR A 148 -11.49 8.07 7.50
CA TYR A 148 -12.21 7.69 8.72
C TYR A 148 -12.10 8.70 9.87
N SER A 149 -11.30 9.75 9.71
CA SER A 149 -11.14 10.81 10.72
C SER A 149 -12.28 11.83 10.69
N GLU A 150 -12.63 12.34 11.87
CA GLU A 150 -13.69 13.32 12.09
C GLU A 150 -13.17 14.76 12.11
N PHE A 151 -12.59 15.18 10.99
CA PHE A 151 -12.20 16.59 10.80
C PHE A 151 -13.35 17.42 10.26
N LEU A 152 -13.30 18.74 10.52
CA LEU A 152 -14.13 19.71 9.83
C LEU A 152 -13.94 19.59 8.31
N PRO A 153 -14.99 19.76 7.48
CA PRO A 153 -14.92 19.50 6.04
C PRO A 153 -13.76 20.22 5.33
N LYS A 154 -13.51 21.49 5.64
CA LYS A 154 -12.41 22.27 5.05
C LYS A 154 -11.03 21.71 5.40
N LEU A 155 -10.81 21.33 6.66
CA LEU A 155 -9.55 20.72 7.11
C LEU A 155 -9.37 19.32 6.50
N LYS A 156 -10.46 18.56 6.39
CA LYS A 156 -10.44 17.24 5.75
C LYS A 156 -10.06 17.33 4.28
N ILE A 157 -10.60 18.30 3.55
CA ILE A 157 -10.19 18.60 2.16
C ILE A 157 -8.69 18.92 2.14
N LEU A 158 -8.23 19.84 2.98
CA LEU A 158 -6.82 20.26 3.02
C LEU A 158 -5.87 19.07 3.25
N TYR A 159 -6.11 18.25 4.29
CA TYR A 159 -5.23 17.12 4.62
C TYR A 159 -5.29 16.00 3.57
N LEU A 160 -6.49 15.66 3.06
CA LEU A 160 -6.61 14.67 1.99
C LEU A 160 -5.90 15.15 0.73
N SER A 161 -6.00 16.44 0.41
CA SER A 161 -5.31 17.02 -0.75
C SER A 161 -3.80 16.98 -0.58
N PHE A 162 -3.31 17.31 0.61
CA PHE A 162 -1.88 17.30 0.90
C PHE A 162 -1.29 15.89 0.80
N VAL A 163 -1.94 14.89 1.40
CA VAL A 163 -1.50 13.49 1.28
C VAL A 163 -1.56 13.00 -0.16
N LEU A 164 -2.64 13.35 -0.89
CA LEU A 164 -2.78 13.01 -2.30
C LEU A 164 -1.70 13.65 -3.15
N PHE A 165 -1.41 14.94 -2.94
CA PHE A 165 -0.33 15.66 -3.61
C PHE A 165 1.03 14.98 -3.36
N LEU A 166 1.37 14.68 -2.10
CA LEU A 166 2.60 13.94 -1.78
C LEU A 166 2.63 12.57 -2.49
N GLY A 167 1.50 11.85 -2.49
CA GLY A 167 1.42 10.57 -3.18
C GLY A 167 1.57 10.69 -4.70
N MET A 168 1.03 11.74 -5.31
CA MET A 168 1.21 12.06 -6.73
C MET A 168 2.67 12.37 -7.05
N THR A 169 3.39 13.10 -6.18
CA THR A 169 4.83 13.34 -6.33
C THR A 169 5.68 12.11 -6.06
N ASN A 170 5.16 11.13 -5.33
CA ASN A 170 5.88 9.90 -5.00
C ASN A 170 5.79 8.84 -6.08
N HIS A 171 4.59 8.61 -6.60
CA HIS A 171 4.25 7.59 -7.60
C HIS A 171 2.91 7.99 -8.25
N LEU A 172 2.94 8.91 -9.21
CA LEU A 172 1.73 9.55 -9.76
C LEU A 172 0.64 8.55 -10.16
N PHE A 173 0.95 7.69 -11.13
CA PHE A 173 -0.05 6.81 -11.74
C PHE A 173 -0.60 5.79 -10.74
N GLN A 174 0.27 5.22 -9.91
CA GLN A 174 -0.12 4.24 -8.89
C GLN A 174 -0.97 4.90 -7.80
N MET A 175 -0.61 6.10 -7.33
CA MET A 175 -1.41 6.81 -6.33
C MET A 175 -2.77 7.25 -6.87
N LEU A 176 -2.83 7.72 -8.13
CA LEU A 176 -4.11 8.05 -8.78
C LEU A 176 -5.03 6.84 -8.86
N ALA A 177 -4.51 5.69 -9.32
CA ALA A 177 -5.28 4.45 -9.38
C ALA A 177 -5.76 4.00 -7.99
N LEU A 178 -4.87 4.02 -6.99
CA LEU A 178 -5.17 3.69 -5.60
C LEU A 178 -6.31 4.54 -5.04
N VAL A 179 -6.15 5.85 -5.11
CA VAL A 179 -7.09 6.81 -4.50
C VAL A 179 -8.41 6.79 -5.25
N PHE A 180 -8.39 6.64 -6.57
CA PHE A 180 -9.62 6.47 -7.36
C PHE A 180 -10.40 5.24 -6.91
N LEU A 181 -9.77 4.06 -6.87
CA LEU A 181 -10.42 2.83 -6.44
C LEU A 181 -10.94 2.93 -4.99
N VAL A 182 -10.09 3.38 -4.07
CA VAL A 182 -10.47 3.54 -2.66
C VAL A 182 -11.67 4.48 -2.52
N ASN A 183 -11.68 5.63 -3.22
CA ASN A 183 -12.77 6.59 -3.14
C ASN A 183 -14.07 6.05 -3.74
N VAL A 184 -14.01 5.37 -4.88
CA VAL A 184 -15.19 4.76 -5.51
C VAL A 184 -15.86 3.79 -4.54
N PHE A 185 -15.09 2.86 -3.95
CA PHE A 185 -15.65 1.88 -3.01
C PHE A 185 -16.03 2.48 -1.66
N TYR A 186 -15.32 3.51 -1.19
CA TYR A 186 -15.70 4.24 0.02
C TYR A 186 -17.04 4.96 -0.15
N LEU A 187 -17.28 5.59 -1.31
CA LEU A 187 -18.52 6.31 -1.62
C LEU A 187 -19.75 5.40 -1.75
N VAL A 188 -19.57 4.09 -1.96
CA VAL A 188 -20.69 3.12 -1.89
C VAL A 188 -21.39 3.21 -0.53
N TYR A 189 -20.62 3.40 0.55
CA TYR A 189 -21.10 3.44 1.93
C TYR A 189 -21.25 4.85 2.48
N HIS A 190 -20.48 5.82 1.97
CA HIS A 190 -20.38 7.19 2.49
C HIS A 190 -20.71 8.24 1.43
N LYS A 191 -21.90 8.12 0.80
CA LYS A 191 -22.33 8.95 -0.34
C LYS A 191 -22.28 10.46 -0.07
N ASP A 192 -22.51 10.87 1.17
CA ASP A 192 -22.49 12.27 1.62
C ASP A 192 -21.09 12.90 1.54
N LYS A 193 -20.02 12.11 1.41
CA LYS A 193 -18.64 12.59 1.36
C LYS A 193 -18.16 13.01 -0.02
N THR A 194 -18.97 12.84 -1.06
CA THR A 194 -18.60 13.12 -2.47
C THR A 194 -17.95 14.50 -2.66
N LYS A 195 -18.55 15.56 -2.10
CA LYS A 195 -18.03 16.94 -2.24
C LYS A 195 -16.64 17.12 -1.62
N ILE A 196 -16.39 16.46 -0.48
CA ILE A 196 -15.10 16.52 0.22
C ILE A 196 -14.02 15.84 -0.62
N LEU A 197 -14.32 14.64 -1.15
CA LEU A 197 -13.35 13.88 -1.96
C LEU A 197 -13.05 14.57 -3.28
N LEU A 198 -14.06 15.11 -3.96
CA LEU A 198 -13.87 15.88 -5.18
C LEU A 198 -13.05 17.15 -4.92
N GLY A 199 -13.39 17.90 -3.87
CA GLY A 199 -12.62 19.08 -3.48
C GLY A 199 -11.15 18.75 -3.18
N ALA A 200 -10.90 17.63 -2.51
CA ALA A 200 -9.55 17.17 -2.22
C ALA A 200 -8.77 16.79 -3.48
N TYR A 201 -9.42 16.11 -4.43
CA TYR A 201 -8.82 15.71 -5.70
C TYR A 201 -8.46 16.93 -6.56
N VAL A 202 -9.38 17.89 -6.68
CA VAL A 202 -9.15 19.13 -7.46
C VAL A 202 -8.01 19.94 -6.86
N PHE A 203 -7.99 20.14 -5.54
CA PHE A 203 -6.95 20.93 -4.90
C PHE A 203 -5.57 20.24 -5.00
N ALA A 204 -5.49 18.92 -4.79
CA ALA A 204 -4.26 18.16 -5.00
C ALA A 204 -3.77 18.26 -6.45
N PHE A 205 -4.66 18.18 -7.43
CA PHE A 205 -4.32 18.31 -8.84
C PHE A 205 -3.72 19.68 -9.17
N VAL A 206 -4.34 20.76 -8.67
CA VAL A 206 -3.79 22.12 -8.82
C VAL A 206 -2.39 22.22 -8.21
N MET A 207 -2.20 21.72 -6.99
CA MET A 207 -0.88 21.69 -6.35
C MET A 207 0.14 20.88 -7.17
N TYR A 208 -0.27 19.74 -7.72
CA TYR A 208 0.59 18.89 -8.53
C TYR A 208 0.98 19.55 -9.86
N VAL A 209 0.05 20.25 -10.52
CA VAL A 209 0.35 21.02 -11.74
C VAL A 209 1.34 22.14 -11.45
N LEU A 210 1.18 22.87 -10.33
CA LEU A 210 2.13 23.90 -9.91
C LEU A 210 3.52 23.30 -9.63
N PHE A 211 3.57 22.14 -8.97
CA PHE A 211 4.80 21.40 -8.74
C PHE A 211 5.47 20.95 -10.06
N LEU A 212 4.70 20.37 -10.99
CA LEU A 212 5.20 19.97 -12.30
C LEU A 212 5.79 21.16 -13.06
N PHE A 213 5.07 22.29 -13.07
CA PHE A 213 5.56 23.52 -13.68
C PHE A 213 6.89 23.94 -13.05
N TYR A 214 6.98 23.94 -11.72
CA TYR A 214 8.22 24.28 -11.02
C TYR A 214 9.37 23.33 -11.39
N ILE A 215 9.21 22.00 -11.28
CA ILE A 215 10.32 21.07 -11.53
C ILE A 215 10.79 21.11 -12.98
N LEU A 216 9.88 21.25 -13.95
CA LEU A 216 10.25 21.23 -15.37
C LEU A 216 10.89 22.55 -15.83
N GLN A 217 10.60 23.67 -15.16
CA GLN A 217 11.16 24.98 -15.52
C GLN A 217 12.40 25.35 -14.72
N CYS A 218 12.50 24.87 -13.47
CA CYS A 218 13.54 25.28 -12.54
C CYS A 218 14.59 24.20 -12.28
N THR A 219 14.51 23.03 -12.93
CA THR A 219 15.45 21.92 -12.72
C THR A 219 15.78 21.22 -14.04
N PRO A 220 16.85 20.39 -14.08
CA PRO A 220 17.20 19.62 -15.28
C PRO A 220 16.20 18.50 -15.64
N ILE A 221 15.18 18.24 -14.82
CA ILE A 221 14.26 17.13 -15.02
C ILE A 221 13.45 17.32 -16.32
N GLY A 222 13.52 16.35 -17.24
CA GLY A 222 12.80 16.39 -18.52
C GLY A 222 11.46 15.64 -18.52
N TRP A 223 10.62 15.92 -19.53
CA TRP A 223 9.29 15.31 -19.68
C TRP A 223 9.32 13.81 -20.09
N ASN A 224 10.41 13.33 -20.68
CA ASN A 224 10.47 12.06 -21.42
C ASN A 224 10.90 10.82 -20.62
N GLN A 225 10.76 10.81 -19.30
CA GLN A 225 11.30 9.74 -18.45
C GLN A 225 10.26 9.06 -17.55
N THR A 226 9.12 8.67 -18.11
CA THR A 226 8.10 7.93 -17.35
C THR A 226 8.13 6.44 -17.63
N ARG A 227 7.67 5.64 -16.66
CA ARG A 227 7.33 4.23 -16.87
C ARG A 227 6.16 4.03 -17.84
N VAL A 228 5.35 5.07 -18.08
CA VAL A 228 4.26 5.05 -19.07
C VAL A 228 4.78 4.96 -20.50
N SER A 229 5.95 5.52 -20.80
CA SER A 229 6.61 5.34 -22.10
C SER A 229 6.99 3.88 -22.37
N VAL A 230 7.29 3.13 -21.31
CA VAL A 230 7.56 1.68 -21.36
C VAL A 230 6.25 0.90 -21.54
N PHE A 231 5.17 1.31 -20.87
CA PHE A 231 3.84 0.70 -21.00
C PHE A 231 3.28 0.77 -22.44
N SER A 232 3.47 1.89 -23.15
CA SER A 232 3.05 1.99 -24.56
C SER A 232 3.73 0.96 -25.47
N LYS A 233 4.91 0.44 -25.08
CA LYS A 233 5.65 -0.59 -25.81
C LYS A 233 5.24 -2.03 -25.43
N MET A 234 4.44 -2.20 -24.38
CA MET A 234 3.99 -3.52 -23.90
C MET A 234 2.80 -4.09 -24.67
N TRP A 235 2.08 -3.27 -25.45
CA TRP A 235 0.89 -3.71 -26.17
C TRP A 235 1.21 -4.76 -27.25
N GLY A 236 0.30 -5.71 -27.45
CA GLY A 236 0.46 -6.77 -28.46
C GLY A 236 1.21 -7.99 -27.93
N ASN A 237 2.27 -8.41 -28.63
CA ASN A 237 2.95 -9.69 -28.38
C ASN A 237 3.61 -9.77 -26.99
N GLU A 238 4.15 -8.68 -26.47
CA GLU A 238 4.72 -8.66 -25.11
C GLU A 238 3.63 -8.86 -24.06
N PHE A 239 2.51 -8.13 -24.12
CA PHE A 239 1.37 -8.35 -23.22
C PHE A 239 0.89 -9.82 -23.24
N ILE A 240 0.80 -10.42 -24.43
CA ILE A 240 0.40 -11.83 -24.58
C ILE A 240 1.43 -12.76 -23.93
N ARG A 241 2.72 -12.58 -24.24
CA ARG A 241 3.84 -13.36 -23.67
C ARG A 241 3.81 -13.33 -22.15
N MET A 242 3.61 -12.15 -21.57
CA MET A 242 3.63 -11.95 -20.12
C MET A 242 2.42 -12.54 -19.40
N ASN A 243 1.27 -12.62 -20.07
CA ASN A 243 0.00 -13.02 -19.43
C ASN A 243 -0.42 -14.46 -19.72
N GLN A 244 0.08 -15.09 -20.79
CA GLN A 244 -0.26 -16.48 -21.12
C GLN A 244 0.46 -17.51 -20.25
N SER A 245 1.71 -17.26 -19.85
CA SER A 245 2.43 -18.16 -18.95
C SER A 245 1.87 -18.08 -17.54
N GLU A 246 1.59 -19.26 -16.96
CA GLU A 246 1.25 -19.43 -15.55
C GLU A 246 0.07 -18.57 -15.07
N PHE A 247 -0.96 -18.40 -15.92
CA PHE A 247 -2.10 -17.53 -15.64
C PHE A 247 -2.86 -17.90 -14.35
N LEU A 248 -3.20 -19.18 -14.20
CA LEU A 248 -3.90 -19.70 -13.02
C LEU A 248 -3.03 -19.59 -11.77
N LEU A 249 -1.78 -20.06 -11.85
CA LEU A 249 -0.86 -20.02 -10.73
C LEU A 249 -0.59 -18.57 -10.29
N GLY A 250 -0.29 -17.69 -11.24
CA GLY A 250 -0.10 -16.27 -11.01
C GLY A 250 -1.29 -15.61 -10.34
N THR A 251 -2.52 -15.97 -10.73
CA THR A 251 -3.75 -15.46 -10.11
C THR A 251 -3.94 -15.96 -8.68
N VAL A 252 -3.70 -17.24 -8.42
CA VAL A 252 -3.76 -17.80 -7.06
C VAL A 252 -2.64 -17.22 -6.17
N GLY A 253 -1.48 -16.87 -6.72
CA GLY A 253 -0.42 -16.19 -5.98
C GLY A 253 -0.79 -14.79 -5.47
N LEU A 254 -1.83 -14.14 -6.03
CA LEU A 254 -2.08 -12.72 -5.76
C LEU A 254 -2.55 -12.39 -4.34
N PHE A 255 -3.14 -13.34 -3.62
CA PHE A 255 -3.62 -13.15 -2.25
C PHE A 255 -2.91 -14.03 -1.22
N HIS A 256 -2.11 -15.01 -1.65
CA HIS A 256 -1.40 -15.95 -0.78
C HIS A 256 -2.27 -16.49 0.37
N GLY A 257 -1.80 -16.44 1.61
CA GLY A 257 -2.54 -16.96 2.77
C GLY A 257 -3.84 -16.22 3.10
N LEU A 258 -4.16 -15.12 2.40
CA LEU A 258 -5.39 -14.36 2.63
C LEU A 258 -6.61 -14.91 1.88
N TRP A 259 -6.48 -15.92 1.02
CA TRP A 259 -7.61 -16.41 0.21
C TRP A 259 -8.91 -16.67 0.99
N PRO A 260 -8.91 -17.40 2.12
CA PRO A 260 -10.16 -17.62 2.85
C PRO A 260 -10.76 -16.33 3.39
N PHE A 261 -9.93 -15.39 3.84
CA PHE A 261 -10.40 -14.09 4.30
C PHE A 261 -10.97 -13.26 3.15
N VAL A 262 -10.31 -13.24 1.99
CA VAL A 262 -10.76 -12.53 0.79
C VAL A 262 -12.08 -13.10 0.28
N VAL A 263 -12.20 -14.42 0.16
CA VAL A 263 -13.45 -15.10 -0.24
C VAL A 263 -14.57 -14.79 0.75
N TYR A 264 -14.27 -14.80 2.05
CA TYR A 264 -15.23 -14.41 3.07
C TYR A 264 -15.70 -12.96 2.92
N ILE A 265 -14.78 -12.02 2.67
CA ILE A 265 -15.13 -10.62 2.39
C ILE A 265 -15.97 -10.50 1.12
N MET A 266 -15.64 -11.22 0.03
CA MET A 266 -16.44 -11.25 -1.19
C MET A 266 -17.86 -11.80 -0.95
N TYR A 267 -18.00 -12.84 -0.13
CA TYR A 267 -19.29 -13.38 0.25
C TYR A 267 -20.12 -12.37 1.04
N ARG A 268 -19.51 -11.70 2.03
CA ARG A 268 -20.15 -10.72 2.92
C ARG A 268 -20.46 -9.40 2.23
N MET A 269 -19.58 -9.00 1.33
CA MET A 269 -19.61 -7.73 0.63
C MET A 269 -19.36 -7.98 -0.86
N PRO A 270 -20.37 -8.44 -1.62
CA PRO A 270 -20.22 -8.83 -3.03
C PRO A 270 -19.63 -7.74 -3.92
N ILE A 271 -19.85 -6.46 -3.59
CA ILE A 271 -19.26 -5.32 -4.31
C ILE A 271 -17.72 -5.34 -4.31
N SER A 272 -17.09 -5.99 -3.32
CA SER A 272 -15.64 -6.13 -3.23
C SER A 272 -15.03 -6.95 -4.36
N ILE A 273 -15.82 -7.83 -5.00
CA ILE A 273 -15.41 -8.58 -6.19
C ILE A 273 -14.96 -7.60 -7.29
N LEU A 274 -15.73 -6.53 -7.52
CA LEU A 274 -15.37 -5.52 -8.51
C LEU A 274 -14.03 -4.88 -8.17
N GLY A 275 -13.80 -4.56 -6.89
CA GLY A 275 -12.54 -3.93 -6.45
C GLY A 275 -11.33 -4.81 -6.72
N PHE A 276 -11.42 -6.10 -6.38
CA PHE A 276 -10.34 -7.04 -6.64
C PHE A 276 -10.13 -7.32 -8.13
N VAL A 277 -11.20 -7.40 -8.93
CA VAL A 277 -11.12 -7.55 -10.39
C VAL A 277 -10.45 -6.32 -11.02
N PHE A 278 -10.79 -5.10 -10.61
CA PHE A 278 -10.11 -3.91 -11.12
C PHE A 278 -8.63 -3.87 -10.73
N CYS A 279 -8.27 -4.24 -9.50
CA CYS A 279 -6.86 -4.36 -9.09
C CYS A 279 -6.10 -5.38 -9.96
N TYR A 280 -6.75 -6.51 -10.27
CA TYR A 280 -6.21 -7.56 -11.14
C TYR A 280 -6.00 -7.08 -12.56
N LEU A 281 -7.01 -6.45 -13.16
CA LEU A 281 -6.92 -5.94 -14.54
C LEU A 281 -5.80 -4.91 -14.67
N LEU A 282 -5.72 -3.96 -13.75
CA LEU A 282 -4.66 -2.95 -13.75
C LEU A 282 -3.27 -3.55 -13.57
N SER A 283 -3.12 -4.57 -12.70
CA SER A 283 -1.81 -5.18 -12.47
C SER A 283 -1.33 -6.01 -13.66
N MET A 284 -2.23 -6.68 -14.38
CA MET A 284 -1.91 -7.47 -15.58
C MET A 284 -1.44 -6.62 -16.77
N MET A 285 -1.67 -5.31 -16.72
CA MET A 285 -1.12 -4.38 -17.71
C MET A 285 0.32 -3.95 -17.40
N THR A 286 0.96 -4.48 -16.35
CA THR A 286 2.30 -4.06 -15.91
C THR A 286 3.30 -5.20 -15.88
N TYR A 287 4.61 -4.90 -16.01
CA TYR A 287 5.67 -5.91 -15.89
C TYR A 287 5.74 -6.54 -14.49
N ASP A 288 5.28 -5.78 -13.49
CA ASP A 288 5.40 -6.09 -12.07
C ASP A 288 4.03 -6.47 -11.47
N THR A 289 3.32 -7.41 -12.12
CA THR A 289 1.94 -7.78 -11.80
C THR A 289 1.74 -8.09 -10.31
N GLY A 290 2.61 -8.89 -9.68
CA GLY A 290 2.48 -9.23 -8.27
C GLY A 290 2.61 -8.02 -7.35
N ARG A 291 3.61 -7.16 -7.59
CA ARG A 291 3.84 -5.93 -6.80
C ARG A 291 2.70 -4.95 -6.95
N VAL A 292 2.30 -4.65 -8.19
CA VAL A 292 1.22 -3.70 -8.49
C VAL A 292 -0.12 -4.21 -7.95
N PHE A 293 -0.38 -5.50 -8.06
CA PHE A 293 -1.58 -6.08 -7.46
C PHE A 293 -1.57 -5.94 -5.94
N ALA A 294 -0.46 -6.28 -5.27
CA ALA A 294 -0.38 -6.27 -3.82
C ALA A 294 -0.59 -4.85 -3.25
N ILE A 295 0.02 -3.84 -3.87
CA ILE A 295 -0.15 -2.45 -3.45
C ILE A 295 -1.56 -1.93 -3.72
N LEU A 296 -2.20 -2.32 -4.83
CA LEU A 296 -3.59 -1.93 -5.15
C LEU A 296 -4.63 -2.63 -4.26
N SER A 297 -4.52 -3.94 -4.11
CA SER A 297 -5.53 -4.78 -3.46
C SER A 297 -5.52 -4.66 -1.94
N THR A 298 -4.36 -4.41 -1.32
CA THR A 298 -4.26 -4.37 0.16
C THR A 298 -5.10 -3.22 0.74
N PRO A 299 -4.97 -1.95 0.31
CA PRO A 299 -5.83 -0.86 0.81
C PRO A 299 -7.33 -1.10 0.58
N ILE A 300 -7.69 -1.75 -0.53
CA ILE A 300 -9.07 -2.14 -0.84
C ILE A 300 -9.58 -3.22 0.11
N LEU A 301 -8.76 -4.24 0.41
CA LEU A 301 -9.07 -5.26 1.40
C LEU A 301 -9.25 -4.65 2.79
N LEU A 302 -8.37 -3.72 3.19
CA LEU A 302 -8.48 -3.01 4.48
C LEU A 302 -9.78 -2.20 4.55
N LEU A 303 -10.10 -1.46 3.48
CA LEU A 303 -11.34 -0.68 3.37
C LEU A 303 -12.57 -1.59 3.58
N PHE A 304 -12.66 -2.69 2.84
CA PHE A 304 -13.77 -3.63 2.96
C PHE A 304 -13.79 -4.35 4.30
N SER A 305 -12.63 -4.64 4.89
CA SER A 305 -12.56 -5.24 6.23
C SER A 305 -13.16 -4.32 7.28
N ILE A 306 -12.87 -3.02 7.20
CA ILE A 306 -13.47 -2.01 8.09
C ILE A 306 -14.98 -1.91 7.87
N GLN A 307 -15.42 -1.81 6.61
CA GLN A 307 -16.84 -1.69 6.29
C GLN A 307 -17.64 -2.94 6.69
N ASN A 308 -17.11 -4.14 6.45
CA ASN A 308 -17.70 -5.39 6.91
C ASN A 308 -17.85 -5.37 8.43
N TRP A 309 -16.80 -4.98 9.16
CA TRP A 309 -16.81 -4.96 10.64
C TRP A 309 -17.89 -4.05 11.22
N GLN A 310 -18.16 -2.90 10.58
CA GLN A 310 -19.20 -1.96 11.02
C GLN A 310 -20.61 -2.55 10.92
N THR A 311 -20.84 -3.44 9.95
CA THR A 311 -22.15 -4.09 9.71
C THR A 311 -22.26 -5.49 10.30
N ALA A 312 -21.14 -6.12 10.66
CA ALA A 312 -21.09 -7.51 11.10
C ALA A 312 -21.65 -7.71 12.51
N ASN A 313 -22.43 -8.77 12.68
CA ASN A 313 -22.81 -9.30 13.98
C ASN A 313 -21.61 -9.96 14.68
N PHE A 314 -21.83 -10.38 15.93
CA PHE A 314 -20.79 -10.93 16.77
C PHE A 314 -20.12 -12.20 16.20
N PHE A 315 -20.90 -13.10 15.60
CA PHE A 315 -20.37 -14.35 15.02
C PHE A 315 -19.53 -14.08 13.77
N GLU A 316 -19.97 -13.16 12.92
CA GLU A 316 -19.27 -12.75 11.71
C GLU A 316 -17.94 -12.04 12.02
N LYS A 317 -17.88 -11.29 13.12
CA LYS A 317 -16.62 -10.71 13.64
C LYS A 317 -15.66 -11.80 14.10
N ARG A 318 -16.15 -12.84 14.79
CA ARG A 318 -15.33 -13.99 15.19
C ARG A 318 -14.76 -14.75 13.99
N ILE A 319 -15.57 -14.97 12.95
CA ILE A 319 -15.09 -15.58 11.69
C ILE A 319 -14.00 -14.72 11.04
N SER A 320 -14.20 -13.39 11.00
CA SER A 320 -13.22 -12.45 10.44
C SER A 320 -11.86 -12.56 11.15
N ILE A 321 -11.88 -12.59 12.49
CA ILE A 321 -10.67 -12.78 13.32
C ILE A 321 -10.04 -14.14 13.05
N LEU A 322 -10.84 -15.21 13.01
CA LEU A 322 -10.37 -16.57 12.77
C LEU A 322 -9.64 -16.67 11.42
N PHE A 323 -10.22 -16.14 10.34
CA PHE A 323 -9.58 -16.14 9.03
C PHE A 323 -8.35 -15.23 8.97
N SER A 324 -8.36 -14.11 9.70
CA SER A 324 -7.20 -13.21 9.78
C SER A 324 -6.02 -13.90 10.45
N ILE A 325 -6.22 -14.57 11.59
CA ILE A 325 -5.17 -15.32 12.28
C ILE A 325 -4.78 -16.57 11.49
N GLY A 326 -5.77 -17.29 10.94
CA GLY A 326 -5.57 -18.49 10.13
C GLY A 326 -4.73 -18.24 8.87
N SER A 327 -4.72 -17.00 8.35
CA SER A 327 -3.88 -16.63 7.21
C SER A 327 -2.38 -16.90 7.44
N ILE A 328 -1.90 -16.80 8.68
CA ILE A 328 -0.51 -17.11 9.05
C ILE A 328 -0.19 -18.58 8.76
N ILE A 329 -1.10 -19.47 9.17
CA ILE A 329 -0.95 -20.91 8.99
C ILE A 329 -0.96 -21.23 7.50
N ILE A 330 -1.88 -20.62 6.74
CA ILE A 330 -1.98 -20.85 5.30
C ILE A 330 -0.73 -20.33 4.58
N CYS A 331 -0.20 -19.17 4.93
CA CYS A 331 1.07 -18.67 4.37
C CYS A 331 2.23 -19.66 4.57
N LYS A 332 2.26 -20.40 5.69
CA LYS A 332 3.29 -21.42 5.92
C LYS A 332 3.06 -22.73 5.17
N LEU A 333 1.80 -23.08 4.88
CA LEU A 333 1.44 -24.33 4.22
C LEU A 333 1.39 -24.21 2.69
N TYR A 334 1.21 -22.98 2.18
CA TYR A 334 1.08 -22.69 0.76
C TYR A 334 2.46 -22.35 0.15
N PRO A 335 2.80 -22.89 -1.04
CA PRO A 335 4.05 -22.52 -1.71
C PRO A 335 4.04 -21.03 -2.06
N LEU A 336 5.02 -20.29 -1.56
CA LEU A 336 5.11 -18.85 -1.76
C LEU A 336 5.86 -18.55 -3.06
N PHE A 337 5.24 -17.75 -3.91
CA PHE A 337 5.81 -17.35 -5.20
C PHE A 337 5.24 -16.02 -5.66
N TYR A 338 5.89 -15.31 -6.58
CA TYR A 338 5.30 -14.15 -7.23
C TYR A 338 5.50 -14.20 -8.74
N LYS A 339 4.64 -13.48 -9.48
CA LYS A 339 4.75 -13.34 -10.92
C LYS A 339 5.54 -12.08 -11.28
N TRP A 340 6.64 -12.25 -11.99
CA TRP A 340 7.49 -11.16 -12.51
C TRP A 340 7.99 -11.50 -13.91
N ASP A 341 7.91 -10.52 -14.83
CA ASP A 341 8.27 -10.69 -16.24
C ASP A 341 7.65 -11.95 -16.91
N GLY A 342 6.41 -12.27 -16.57
CA GLY A 342 5.70 -13.45 -17.07
C GLY A 342 6.16 -14.79 -16.46
N LYS A 343 7.11 -14.80 -15.53
CA LYS A 343 7.61 -16.01 -14.86
C LYS A 343 7.14 -16.09 -13.41
N ILE A 344 7.01 -17.30 -12.91
CA ILE A 344 6.78 -17.57 -11.49
C ILE A 344 8.14 -17.69 -10.81
N ILE A 345 8.35 -16.88 -9.78
CA ILE A 345 9.52 -16.95 -8.91
C ILE A 345 9.08 -17.54 -7.58
N TYR A 346 9.52 -18.77 -7.31
CA TYR A 346 9.32 -19.42 -6.02
C TYR A 346 10.29 -18.85 -4.99
N LEU A 347 9.80 -18.63 -3.77
CA LEU A 347 10.60 -18.05 -2.69
C LEU A 347 11.41 -19.10 -1.91
N GLN A 348 11.07 -20.39 -2.06
CA GLN A 348 11.69 -21.52 -1.35
C GLN A 348 12.24 -22.56 -2.31
#